data_AF-A0A9D8G920-F1
#
_entry.id   AF-A0A9D8G920-F1
#
_cell.length_a   1.000
_cell.length_b   1.000
_cell.length_c   1.000
_cell.angle_alpha   90.00
_cell.angle_beta   90.00
_cell.angle_gamma   90.00
#
_symmetry.space_group_name_H-M   'P 1'
#
loop_
_entity.id
_entity.type
_entity.pdbx_description
1 polymer ?
#
loop_
_entity_poly.entity_id
_entity_poly.type
_entity_poly.pdbx_seq_one_letter_code
_entity_poly.pdbx_strand_id
1 'polypeptide(L)'
;MDNSHLALKRPPEFTTDADGRPMGVTLEPSAYVALLVRGNVTDPALWPPGTQQGAAALARVRQIEAECTAQHGEFDWGKLAEEVRDEYDDLCGVLDQLQDTGERITLEEYEQRRAENRP
;
A
#
# COMPACT_ATOMS: atom_id res chain seq x y z
N MET A 1 -1.42 20.25 -4.06
CA MET A 1 -1.70 19.18 -3.09
C MET A 1 -2.26 18.06 -3.92
N ASP A 2 -1.43 17.07 -4.23
CA ASP A 2 -1.79 15.98 -5.13
C ASP A 2 -2.75 15.04 -4.37
N ASN A 3 -4.02 15.04 -4.77
CA ASN A 3 -5.00 14.07 -4.29
C ASN A 3 -4.61 12.74 -4.92
N SER A 4 -3.64 12.03 -4.33
CA SER A 4 -3.30 10.67 -4.74
C SER A 4 -4.51 9.79 -4.49
N HIS A 5 -5.34 9.64 -5.52
CA HIS A 5 -6.41 8.67 -5.58
C HIS A 5 -5.79 7.29 -5.37
N LEU A 6 -6.31 6.52 -4.41
CA LEU A 6 -6.11 5.07 -4.45
C LEU A 6 -6.65 4.63 -5.82
N ALA A 7 -5.78 4.07 -6.65
CA ALA A 7 -6.16 3.52 -7.95
C ALA A 7 -6.95 2.23 -7.71
N LEU A 8 -8.21 2.39 -7.29
CA LEU A 8 -9.12 1.30 -7.01
C LEU A 8 -9.58 0.72 -8.34
N LYS A 9 -9.31 -0.57 -8.56
CA LYS A 9 -9.81 -1.29 -9.74
C LYS A 9 -11.34 -1.26 -9.82
N ARG A 10 -11.98 -1.48 -8.69
CA ARG A 10 -13.43 -1.40 -8.54
C ARG A 10 -13.76 -0.17 -7.69
N PRO A 11 -14.73 0.66 -8.11
CA PRO A 11 -15.22 1.74 -7.28
C PRO A 11 -15.66 1.19 -5.92
N PRO A 12 -15.37 1.92 -4.82
CA PRO A 12 -15.85 1.55 -3.51
C PRO A 12 -17.39 1.58 -3.51
N GLU A 13 -18.01 0.53 -2.99
CA GLU A 13 -19.46 0.47 -2.87
C GLU A 13 -19.86 0.91 -1.47
N PHE A 14 -20.51 2.07 -1.36
CA PHE A 14 -20.97 2.60 -0.08
C PHE A 14 -22.34 2.04 0.28
N THR A 15 -22.50 1.60 1.52
CA THR A 15 -23.82 1.31 2.10
C THR A 15 -24.28 2.53 2.89
N THR A 16 -25.59 2.83 2.87
CA THR A 16 -26.15 3.99 3.56
C THR A 16 -27.18 3.59 4.63
N ASP A 17 -27.35 4.44 5.65
CA ASP A 17 -28.46 4.35 6.60
C ASP A 17 -29.82 4.71 5.96
N ALA A 18 -30.87 4.67 6.79
CA ALA A 18 -32.22 5.07 6.41
C ALA A 18 -32.35 6.54 6.01
N ASP A 19 -31.40 7.40 6.44
CA ASP A 19 -31.33 8.83 6.11
C ASP A 19 -30.43 9.11 4.88
N GLY A 20 -29.92 8.05 4.22
CA GLY A 20 -29.05 8.16 3.05
C GLY A 20 -27.59 8.54 3.36
N ARG A 21 -27.16 8.46 4.62
CA ARG A 21 -25.77 8.75 5.02
C ARG A 21 -24.90 7.49 4.89
N PRO A 22 -23.66 7.60 4.40
CA PRO A 22 -22.76 6.46 4.31
C PRO A 22 -22.51 5.83 5.69
N MET A 23 -22.81 4.55 5.84
CA MET A 23 -22.56 3.73 7.03
C MET A 23 -21.44 2.72 6.85
N GLY A 24 -21.12 2.37 5.60
CA GLY A 24 -20.11 1.36 5.31
C GLY A 24 -19.57 1.49 3.90
N VAL A 25 -18.47 0.79 3.66
CA VAL A 25 -17.84 0.68 2.35
C VAL A 25 -17.40 -0.75 2.13
N THR A 26 -17.70 -1.28 0.95
CA THR A 26 -17.19 -2.57 0.48
C THR A 26 -16.00 -2.29 -0.42
N LEU A 27 -14.87 -2.94 -0.12
CA LEU A 27 -13.62 -2.87 -0.87
C LEU A 27 -13.17 -4.27 -1.25
N GLU A 28 -12.42 -4.37 -2.34
CA GLU A 28 -11.64 -5.57 -2.61
C GLU A 28 -10.53 -5.73 -1.55
N PRO A 29 -10.12 -6.97 -1.22
CA PRO A 29 -9.09 -7.20 -0.21
C PRO A 29 -7.78 -6.45 -0.46
N SER A 30 -7.29 -6.40 -1.70
CA SER A 30 -6.07 -5.68 -2.08
C SER A 30 -6.20 -4.16 -1.88
N ALA A 31 -7.35 -3.59 -2.23
CA ALA A 31 -7.66 -2.19 -2.01
C ALA A 31 -7.73 -1.84 -0.51
N TYR A 32 -8.31 -2.72 0.30
CA TYR A 32 -8.35 -2.54 1.74
C TYR A 32 -6.94 -2.66 2.36
N VAL A 33 -6.12 -3.63 1.93
CA VAL A 33 -4.71 -3.72 2.34
C VAL A 33 -3.94 -2.45 1.97
N ALA A 34 -4.11 -1.92 0.75
CA ALA A 34 -3.46 -0.68 0.34
C ALA A 34 -3.85 0.52 1.24
N LEU A 35 -5.12 0.55 1.68
CA LEU A 35 -5.59 1.54 2.63
C LEU A 35 -4.95 1.37 4.01
N LEU A 36 -4.81 0.14 4.50
CA LEU A 36 -4.12 -0.14 5.77
C LEU A 36 -2.64 0.27 5.72
N VAL A 37 -1.94 -0.06 4.63
CA VAL A 37 -0.54 0.33 4.40
C VAL A 37 -0.39 1.85 4.38
N ARG A 38 -1.24 2.55 3.62
CA ARG A 38 -1.25 4.01 3.56
C ARG A 38 -1.60 4.67 4.89
N GLY A 39 -2.50 4.05 5.65
CA GLY A 39 -2.90 4.47 6.99
C GLY A 39 -1.90 4.09 8.09
N ASN A 40 -0.79 3.42 7.74
CA ASN A 40 0.19 2.89 8.66
C ASN A 40 -0.40 1.99 9.77
N VAL A 41 -1.40 1.18 9.43
CA VAL A 41 -2.11 0.33 10.38
C VAL A 41 -1.36 -0.99 10.57
N THR A 42 -0.71 -1.15 11.70
CA THR A 42 0.10 -2.34 12.02
C THR A 42 -0.59 -3.32 12.97
N ASP A 43 -1.85 -3.10 13.34
CA ASP A 43 -2.63 -4.03 14.15
C ASP A 43 -3.12 -5.20 13.29
N PRO A 44 -2.63 -6.44 13.49
CA PRO A 44 -3.01 -7.59 12.67
C PRO A 44 -4.49 -7.95 12.75
N ALA A 45 -5.22 -7.52 13.78
CA ALA A 45 -6.66 -7.77 13.90
C ALA A 45 -7.49 -6.99 12.86
N LEU A 46 -6.94 -5.90 12.32
CA LEU A 46 -7.58 -5.07 11.31
C LEU A 46 -7.29 -5.51 9.87
N TRP A 47 -6.32 -6.43 9.69
CA TRP A 47 -5.95 -6.96 8.38
C TRP A 47 -6.87 -8.10 7.96
N PRO A 48 -7.18 -8.25 6.65
CA PRO A 48 -7.95 -9.38 6.15
C PRO A 48 -7.36 -10.73 6.58
N PRO A 49 -8.21 -11.74 6.85
CA PRO A 49 -7.75 -13.10 7.11
C PRO A 49 -6.80 -13.60 6.01
N GLY A 50 -5.65 -14.15 6.41
CA GLY A 50 -4.61 -14.63 5.49
C GLY A 50 -3.58 -13.58 5.10
N THR A 51 -3.72 -12.33 5.53
CA THR A 51 -2.81 -11.22 5.19
C THR A 51 -2.12 -10.60 6.40
N GLN A 52 -2.26 -11.19 7.59
CA GLN A 52 -1.73 -10.63 8.85
C GLN A 52 -0.20 -10.48 8.86
N GLN A 53 0.51 -11.27 8.04
CA GLN A 53 1.95 -11.10 7.81
C GLN A 53 2.30 -9.70 7.27
N GLY A 54 1.39 -9.06 6.54
CA GLY A 54 1.56 -7.69 6.05
C GLY A 54 1.58 -6.67 7.19
N ALA A 55 0.83 -6.89 8.27
CA ALA A 55 0.86 -6.02 9.46
C ALA A 55 2.25 -6.02 10.12
N ALA A 56 2.83 -7.22 10.26
CA ALA A 56 4.18 -7.40 10.79
C ALA A 56 5.24 -6.81 9.85
N ALA A 57 5.08 -7.03 8.53
CA ALA A 57 6.00 -6.48 7.54
C ALA A 57 6.00 -4.95 7.56
N LEU A 58 4.81 -4.33 7.59
CA LEU A 58 4.66 -2.87 7.68
C LEU A 58 5.27 -2.32 8.97
N ALA A 59 5.04 -2.99 10.11
CA ALA A 59 5.62 -2.58 11.38
C ALA A 59 7.16 -2.56 11.31
N ARG A 60 7.75 -3.61 10.70
CA ARG A 60 9.20 -3.72 10.55
C ARG A 60 9.77 -2.68 9.58
N VAL A 61 9.12 -2.43 8.45
CA VAL A 61 9.48 -1.35 7.51
C VAL A 61 9.53 -0.01 8.23
N ARG A 62 8.50 0.35 9.01
CA ARG A 62 8.48 1.62 9.75
C ARG A 62 9.54 1.69 10.83
N GLN A 63 9.86 0.57 11.46
CA GLN A 63 10.96 0.51 12.40
C GLN A 63 12.30 0.82 11.71
N ILE A 64 12.59 0.18 10.58
CA ILE A 64 13.81 0.42 9.80
C ILE A 64 13.90 1.88 9.36
N GLU A 65 12.80 2.45 8.85
CA GLU A 65 12.74 3.85 8.44
C GLU A 65 13.01 4.81 9.60
N ALA A 66 12.42 4.53 10.78
CA ALA A 66 12.60 5.34 11.97
C ALA A 66 14.04 5.27 12.50
N GLU A 67 14.66 4.07 12.50
CA GLU A 67 16.05 3.86 12.89
C GLU A 67 17.02 4.59 11.95
N CYS A 68 16.79 4.52 10.64
CA CYS A 68 17.55 5.25 9.63
C CYS A 68 17.42 6.76 9.81
N THR A 69 16.19 7.26 9.99
CA THR A 69 15.90 8.67 10.21
C THR A 69 16.56 9.17 11.49
N ALA A 70 16.56 8.39 12.56
CA ALA A 70 17.21 8.75 13.83
C ALA A 70 18.74 8.90 13.67
N GLN A 71 19.37 8.13 12.78
CA GLN A 71 20.81 8.17 12.54
C GLN A 71 21.23 9.22 11.52
N HIS A 72 20.41 9.49 10.50
CA HIS A 72 20.79 10.28 9.33
C HIS A 72 19.96 11.55 9.12
N GLY A 73 18.93 11.78 9.94
CA GLY A 73 18.03 12.94 9.86
C GLY A 73 16.86 12.76 8.89
N GLU A 74 16.97 11.82 7.95
CA GLU A 74 15.94 11.43 7.00
C GLU A 74 16.11 9.94 6.64
N PHE A 75 15.04 9.31 6.18
CA PHE A 75 15.15 7.98 5.60
C PHE A 75 15.88 8.06 4.25
N ASP A 76 16.96 7.31 4.13
CA ASP A 76 17.70 7.11 2.89
C ASP A 76 18.06 5.63 2.78
N TRP A 77 17.38 4.93 1.87
CA TRP A 77 17.60 3.50 1.63
C TRP A 77 19.07 3.19 1.33
N GLY A 78 19.81 4.10 0.67
CA GLY A 78 21.23 3.91 0.36
C GLY A 78 22.17 4.00 1.56
N LYS A 79 21.70 4.52 2.71
CA LYS A 79 22.47 4.60 3.95
C LYS A 79 22.26 3.40 4.88
N LEU A 80 21.30 2.53 4.59
CA LEU A 80 21.09 1.30 5.33
C LEU A 80 22.26 0.31 5.11
N ALA A 81 22.55 -0.51 6.12
CA ALA A 81 23.45 -1.65 5.95
C ALA A 81 22.91 -2.63 4.90
N GLU A 82 23.79 -3.36 4.22
CA GLU A 82 23.41 -4.27 3.12
C GLU A 82 22.32 -5.27 3.53
N GLU A 83 22.49 -5.91 4.68
CA GLU A 83 21.54 -6.89 5.20
C GLU A 83 20.18 -6.27 5.53
N VAL A 84 20.17 -5.00 5.95
CA VAL A 84 18.94 -4.27 6.29
C VAL A 84 18.23 -3.79 5.01
N ARG A 85 18.97 -3.51 3.94
CA ARG A 85 18.39 -3.19 2.62
C ARG A 85 17.68 -4.40 2.04
N ASP A 86 18.33 -5.56 2.06
CA ASP A 86 17.73 -6.81 1.60
C ASP A 86 16.46 -7.13 2.39
N GLU A 87 16.52 -7.01 3.73
CA GLU A 87 15.33 -7.16 4.58
C GLU A 87 14.22 -6.16 4.20
N TYR A 88 14.56 -4.88 4.05
CA TYR A 88 13.61 -3.84 3.70
C TYR A 88 12.93 -4.12 2.35
N ASP A 89 13.71 -4.51 1.33
CA ASP A 89 13.21 -4.81 -0.01
C ASP A 89 12.29 -6.03 -0.01
N ASP A 90 12.65 -7.09 0.72
CA ASP A 90 11.82 -8.28 0.90
C ASP A 90 10.49 -7.93 1.58
N LEU A 91 10.52 -7.11 2.63
CA LEU A 91 9.32 -6.64 3.33
C LEU A 91 8.42 -5.78 2.43
N CYS A 92 9.02 -4.88 1.64
CA CYS A 92 8.29 -4.12 0.63
C CYS A 92 7.67 -5.04 -0.42
N GLY A 93 8.40 -6.08 -0.88
CA GLY A 93 7.88 -7.09 -1.80
C GLY A 93 6.67 -7.84 -1.25
N VAL A 94 6.66 -8.19 0.04
CA VAL A 94 5.48 -8.79 0.71
C VAL A 94 4.29 -7.83 0.66
N LEU A 95 4.49 -6.55 0.99
CA LEU A 95 3.43 -5.54 0.99
C LEU A 95 2.89 -5.31 -0.43
N ASP A 96 3.76 -5.26 -1.43
CA ASP A 96 3.38 -5.11 -2.83
C ASP A 96 2.58 -6.32 -3.33
N GLN A 97 2.98 -7.55 -2.97
CA GLN A 97 2.26 -8.76 -3.35
C GLN A 97 0.84 -8.81 -2.74
N LEU A 98 0.67 -8.34 -1.50
CA LEU A 98 -0.66 -8.29 -0.87
C LEU A 98 -1.58 -7.23 -1.50
N GLN A 99 -1.01 -6.22 -2.14
CA GLN A 99 -1.72 -5.18 -2.87
C GLN A 99 -1.85 -5.51 -4.37
N ASP A 100 -1.10 -6.50 -4.87
CA ASP A 100 -1.11 -6.90 -6.27
C ASP A 100 -2.48 -7.43 -6.64
N THR A 101 -3.10 -6.72 -7.56
CA THR A 101 -4.43 -7.05 -8.07
C THR A 101 -4.37 -8.07 -9.21
N GLY A 102 -3.19 -8.54 -9.59
CA GLY A 102 -2.96 -9.48 -10.68
C GLY A 102 -3.24 -8.91 -12.07
N GLU A 103 -3.55 -7.61 -12.20
CA GLU A 103 -3.63 -6.99 -13.54
C GLU A 103 -2.26 -7.02 -14.17
N ARG A 104 -2.21 -7.44 -15.42
CA ARG A 104 -1.05 -7.28 -16.27
C ARG A 104 -1.56 -6.58 -17.51
N ILE A 105 -1.01 -5.42 -17.82
CA ILE A 105 -1.21 -4.75 -19.09
C ILE A 105 -0.01 -5.06 -19.97
N THR A 106 -0.24 -5.10 -21.27
CA THR A 106 0.84 -5.19 -22.24
C THR A 106 1.69 -3.91 -22.21
N LEU A 107 2.93 -4.01 -22.67
CA LEU A 107 3.80 -2.83 -22.81
C LEU A 107 3.15 -1.79 -23.75
N GLU A 108 2.49 -2.24 -24.82
CA GLU A 108 1.79 -1.39 -25.78
C GLU A 108 0.63 -0.63 -25.11
N GLU A 109 -0.20 -1.32 -24.30
CA GLU A 109 -1.26 -0.68 -23.52
C GLU A 109 -0.70 0.32 -22.48
N TYR A 110 0.44 0.01 -21.86
CA TYR A 110 1.12 0.91 -20.93
C TYR A 110 1.57 2.19 -21.63
N GLU A 111 2.24 2.06 -22.78
CA GLU A 111 2.71 3.20 -23.57
C GLU A 111 1.56 4.08 -24.06
N GLN A 112 0.44 3.46 -24.46
CA GLN A 112 -0.76 4.17 -24.87
C GLN A 112 -1.40 4.96 -23.71
N ARG A 113 -1.62 4.32 -22.55
CA ARG A 113 -2.14 5.00 -21.35
C ARG A 113 -1.23 6.14 -20.89
N ARG A 114 0.09 5.97 -21.02
CA ARG A 114 1.08 7.01 -20.68
C ARG A 114 1.00 8.20 -21.64
N ALA A 115 0.77 7.96 -22.93
CA ALA A 115 0.60 9.02 -23.92
C ALA A 115 -0.70 9.82 -23.69
N GLU A 116 -1.78 9.14 -23.30
CA GLU A 116 -3.08 9.76 -22.99
C GLU A 116 -3.08 10.59 -21.70
N ASN A 117 -2.25 10.22 -20.71
CA ASN A 117 -2.13 10.93 -19.43
C ASN A 117 -0.98 11.97 -19.39
N ARG A 118 -0.41 12.33 -20.55
CA ARG A 118 0.61 13.38 -20.63
C ARG A 118 -0.09 14.74 -20.70
N PRO A 119 0.16 15.68 -19.76
CA PRO A 119 -0.41 17.03 -19.81
C PRO A 119 0.07 17.83 -21.02
#